data_AF-A0A3N8A520-F1
#
_entry.id   AF-A0A3N8A520-F1
#
_cell.length_a   1.000
_cell.length_b   1.000
_cell.length_c   1.000
_cell.angle_alpha   90.00
_cell.angle_beta   90.00
_cell.angle_gamma   90.00
#
_symmetry.space_group_name_H-M   'P 1'
#
loop_
_entity.id
_entity.type
_entity.pdbx_description
1 polymer ?
#
loop_
_entity_poly.entity_id
_entity_poly.type
_entity_poly.pdbx_seq_one_letter_code
_entity_poly.pdbx_strand_id
1 'polypeptide(L)'
;MPVEQSMPIAQVDKRDSLDKMVDDIEKVAAAFSRFKKWLDAPVPPKQLKPTEKERVVPPFDIQQIPDAMRKEHMPVSAKLMERWFAGRLNYSPTSKDQQNEINQNGELDPESMVDRTTIRLDWVLKHARARKAYDNLVNTDIYSSRAYEALKDILGRYRGRGEVSPWTVSGYDIRKLHKGFQFQRAAVESSFEQKALQAVRRLPDAGVPDDLTGALGAFNLYAAVARVIFDAENRKATVTNIVVYVRDGYSFDGATDSRSQYLGHWSKNGVVIVPSYTAANLAEQPWFDFPVVSGSTVANLYEPGKVYYPVRNRSFREWQDRHHRGGDFIVFSDYRPIMLAKPITVYFE
;
A
#
# COMPACT_ATOMS: atom_id res chain seq x y z
N MET A 1 4.11 18.07 60.56
CA MET A 1 4.21 17.80 59.10
C MET A 1 3.83 16.34 58.88
N PRO A 2 2.68 16.04 58.26
CA PRO A 2 2.33 14.67 57.91
C PRO A 2 2.68 14.35 56.46
N VAL A 3 3.05 13.08 56.26
CA VAL A 3 3.52 12.42 55.03
C VAL A 3 2.33 12.09 54.14
N GLU A 4 2.40 12.42 52.86
CA GLU A 4 1.40 12.10 51.84
C GLU A 4 1.64 10.69 51.28
N GLN A 5 0.65 9.80 51.41
CA GLN A 5 0.69 8.44 50.87
C GLN A 5 0.28 8.43 49.38
N SER A 6 1.11 7.81 48.55
CA SER A 6 0.87 7.58 47.12
C SER A 6 -0.13 6.45 46.89
N MET A 7 -1.10 6.67 45.99
CA MET A 7 -2.04 5.62 45.53
C MET A 7 -1.38 4.70 44.48
N PRO A 8 -1.71 3.39 44.46
CA PRO A 8 -1.14 2.45 43.50
C PRO A 8 -1.78 2.56 42.11
N ILE A 9 -0.93 2.52 41.08
CA ILE A 9 -1.32 2.48 39.66
C ILE A 9 -1.83 1.07 39.34
N ALA A 10 -3.09 0.97 38.89
CA ALA A 10 -3.67 -0.28 38.41
C ALA A 10 -2.95 -0.77 37.14
N GLN A 11 -2.30 -1.92 37.21
CA GLN A 11 -1.83 -2.65 36.03
C GLN A 11 -3.04 -3.32 35.36
N VAL A 12 -3.37 -2.90 34.13
CA VAL A 12 -4.36 -3.56 33.28
C VAL A 12 -3.73 -4.85 32.75
N ASP A 13 -4.32 -5.99 33.12
CA ASP A 13 -3.81 -7.33 32.86
C ASP A 13 -3.97 -7.70 31.37
N LYS A 14 -2.88 -8.16 30.74
CA LYS A 14 -2.84 -8.46 29.29
C LYS A 14 -3.73 -9.64 28.89
N ARG A 15 -4.11 -10.49 29.85
CA ARG A 15 -4.98 -11.66 29.63
C ARG A 15 -6.41 -11.27 29.25
N ASP A 16 -6.99 -10.28 29.90
CA ASP A 16 -8.36 -9.81 29.62
C ASP A 16 -8.57 -9.31 28.18
N SER A 17 -7.52 -8.78 27.54
CA SER A 17 -7.65 -8.26 26.17
C SER A 17 -7.68 -9.37 25.10
N LEU A 18 -7.06 -10.52 25.38
CA LEU A 18 -7.04 -11.67 24.46
C LEU A 18 -8.36 -12.43 24.55
N ASP A 19 -8.86 -12.65 25.77
CA ASP A 19 -10.13 -13.35 25.99
C ASP A 19 -11.30 -12.57 25.39
N LYS A 20 -11.30 -11.24 25.50
CA LYS A 20 -12.30 -10.38 24.86
C LYS A 20 -12.26 -10.45 23.33
N MET A 21 -11.06 -10.59 22.76
CA MET A 21 -10.90 -10.69 21.30
C MET A 21 -11.38 -12.05 20.76
N VAL A 22 -11.19 -13.13 21.54
CA VAL A 22 -11.70 -14.46 21.23
C VAL A 22 -13.23 -14.49 21.31
N ASP A 23 -13.80 -13.92 22.37
CA ASP A 23 -15.26 -13.79 22.54
C ASP A 23 -15.94 -13.05 21.39
N ASP A 24 -15.32 -11.99 20.87
CA ASP A 24 -15.86 -11.22 19.76
C ASP A 24 -15.78 -12.00 18.44
N ILE A 25 -14.73 -12.81 18.24
CA ILE A 25 -14.63 -13.73 17.09
C ILE A 25 -15.71 -14.81 17.15
N GLU A 26 -15.95 -15.39 18.33
CA GLU A 26 -17.00 -16.40 18.53
C GLU A 26 -18.40 -15.84 18.30
N LYS A 27 -18.68 -14.62 18.77
CA LYS A 27 -19.96 -13.93 18.52
C LYS A 27 -20.20 -13.68 17.03
N VAL A 28 -19.16 -13.28 16.30
CA VAL A 28 -19.23 -13.09 14.84
C VAL A 28 -19.46 -14.42 14.13
N ALA A 29 -18.78 -15.49 14.53
CA ALA A 29 -18.98 -16.84 13.97
C ALA A 29 -20.40 -17.38 14.25
N ALA A 30 -20.95 -17.11 15.44
CA ALA A 30 -22.30 -17.50 15.81
C ALA A 30 -23.37 -16.71 15.04
N ALA A 31 -23.18 -15.40 14.87
CA ALA A 31 -24.05 -14.57 14.04
C ALA A 31 -24.04 -15.03 12.58
N PHE A 32 -22.85 -15.38 12.07
CA PHE A 32 -22.66 -15.94 10.73
C PHE A 32 -23.40 -17.28 10.55
N SER A 33 -23.31 -18.17 11.53
CA SER A 33 -24.03 -19.46 11.50
C SER A 33 -25.56 -19.29 11.48
N ARG A 34 -26.08 -18.27 12.19
CA ARG A 34 -27.52 -17.95 12.18
C ARG A 34 -27.97 -17.38 10.84
N PHE A 35 -27.17 -16.51 10.23
CA PHE A 35 -27.46 -15.95 8.92
C PHE A 35 -27.45 -17.01 7.82
N LYS A 36 -26.47 -17.93 7.84
CA LYS A 36 -26.43 -19.06 6.91
C LYS A 36 -27.67 -19.96 7.04
N LYS A 37 -28.05 -20.32 8.26
CA LYS A 37 -29.30 -21.07 8.53
C LYS A 37 -30.56 -20.35 8.04
N TRP A 38 -30.57 -19.03 8.06
CA TRP A 38 -31.68 -18.23 7.56
C TRP A 38 -31.73 -18.19 6.02
N LEU A 39 -30.58 -18.05 5.34
CA LEU A 39 -30.50 -18.14 3.87
C LEU A 39 -30.91 -19.51 3.34
N ASP A 40 -30.60 -20.58 4.09
CA ASP A 40 -30.94 -21.95 3.72
C ASP A 40 -32.40 -22.34 4.08
N ALA A 41 -33.16 -21.45 4.72
CA ALA A 41 -34.55 -21.71 5.09
C ALA A 41 -35.50 -21.58 3.88
N PRO A 42 -36.50 -22.48 3.73
CA PRO A 42 -37.43 -22.41 2.61
C PRO A 42 -38.25 -21.11 2.63
N VAL A 43 -38.44 -20.52 1.45
CA VAL A 43 -39.14 -19.23 1.28
C VAL A 43 -40.60 -19.36 1.77
N PRO A 44 -41.06 -18.52 2.71
CA PRO A 44 -42.45 -18.55 3.16
C PRO A 44 -43.41 -18.12 2.03
N PRO A 45 -44.66 -18.62 2.01
CA PRO A 45 -45.59 -18.37 0.91
C PRO A 45 -45.93 -16.89 0.74
N LYS A 46 -45.87 -16.43 -0.52
CA LYS A 46 -46.09 -15.03 -0.94
C LYS A 46 -47.49 -14.53 -0.60
N GLN A 47 -47.59 -13.47 0.21
CA GLN A 47 -48.74 -12.57 0.19
C GLN A 47 -48.43 -11.38 -0.71
N LEU A 48 -49.22 -11.22 -1.78
CA LEU A 48 -49.13 -10.10 -2.71
C LEU A 48 -49.74 -8.83 -2.08
N LYS A 49 -48.91 -7.80 -1.88
CA LYS A 49 -49.34 -6.42 -1.59
C LYS A 49 -48.94 -5.49 -2.75
N PRO A 50 -49.61 -4.33 -2.91
CA PRO A 50 -49.59 -3.55 -4.14
C PRO A 50 -48.18 -3.06 -4.50
N THR A 51 -47.90 -2.95 -5.80
CA THR A 51 -46.65 -2.46 -6.40
C THR A 51 -46.31 -1.03 -5.95
N GLU A 52 -45.63 -0.94 -4.80
CA GLU A 52 -44.75 0.17 -4.48
C GLU A 52 -43.63 0.16 -5.53
N LYS A 53 -43.29 1.32 -6.13
CA LYS A 53 -42.11 1.42 -7.01
C LYS A 53 -40.93 0.83 -6.27
N GLU A 54 -40.42 -0.30 -6.74
CA GLU A 54 -39.36 -1.04 -6.08
C GLU A 54 -38.17 -0.10 -5.91
N ARG A 55 -37.93 0.33 -4.66
CA ARG A 55 -36.81 1.22 -4.36
C ARG A 55 -35.54 0.41 -4.60
N VAL A 56 -34.73 0.83 -5.55
CA VAL A 56 -33.48 0.14 -5.90
C VAL A 56 -32.36 0.72 -5.04
N VAL A 57 -31.56 -0.15 -4.43
CA VAL A 57 -30.33 0.24 -3.72
C VAL A 57 -29.39 0.89 -4.76
N PRO A 58 -28.95 2.15 -4.57
CA PRO A 58 -28.13 2.83 -5.57
C PRO A 58 -26.80 2.08 -5.81
N PRO A 59 -26.48 1.71 -7.06
CA PRO A 59 -25.23 1.00 -7.35
C PRO A 59 -24.02 1.91 -7.10
N PHE A 60 -22.87 1.30 -6.81
CA PHE A 60 -21.60 1.99 -6.71
C PHE A 60 -20.67 1.52 -7.83
N ASP A 61 -20.15 2.47 -8.61
CA ASP A 61 -19.11 2.24 -9.59
C ASP A 61 -17.76 2.57 -8.93
N ILE A 62 -16.79 1.66 -9.01
CA ILE A 62 -15.44 1.88 -8.46
C ILE A 62 -14.73 3.06 -9.12
N GLN A 63 -15.16 3.52 -10.30
CA GLN A 63 -14.68 4.77 -10.90
C GLN A 63 -15.05 6.02 -10.07
N GLN A 64 -15.95 5.91 -9.09
CA GLN A 64 -16.28 6.98 -8.13
C GLN A 64 -15.29 7.07 -6.96
N ILE A 65 -14.37 6.10 -6.82
CA ILE A 65 -13.37 6.06 -5.74
C ILE A 65 -12.49 7.33 -5.69
N PRO A 66 -11.98 7.88 -6.81
CA PRO A 66 -11.16 9.10 -6.76
C PRO A 66 -11.87 10.29 -6.11
N ASP A 67 -13.16 10.49 -6.40
CA ASP A 67 -13.92 11.59 -5.78
C ASP A 67 -14.18 11.34 -4.29
N ALA A 68 -14.41 10.09 -3.90
CA ALA A 68 -14.47 9.70 -2.50
C ALA A 68 -13.13 9.93 -1.79
N MET A 69 -12.00 9.59 -2.43
CA MET A 69 -10.65 9.84 -1.90
C MET A 69 -10.41 11.33 -1.64
N ARG A 70 -10.84 12.22 -2.54
CA ARG A 70 -10.72 13.68 -2.32
C ARG A 70 -11.51 14.16 -1.11
N LYS A 71 -12.71 13.63 -0.89
CA LYS A 71 -13.54 13.94 0.29
C LYS A 71 -12.89 13.49 1.59
N GLU A 72 -12.12 12.41 1.52
CA GLU A 72 -11.33 11.86 2.63
C GLU A 72 -9.92 12.48 2.73
N HIS A 73 -9.69 13.63 2.09
CA HIS A 73 -8.41 14.33 2.11
C HIS A 73 -7.23 13.51 1.54
N MET A 74 -7.50 12.67 0.54
CA MET A 74 -6.50 11.87 -0.18
C MET A 74 -6.34 12.28 -1.66
N PRO A 75 -5.92 13.53 -1.97
CA PRO A 75 -5.84 14.01 -3.35
C PRO A 75 -4.75 13.33 -4.20
N VAL A 76 -3.63 12.91 -3.62
CA VAL A 76 -2.56 12.22 -4.37
C VAL A 76 -3.00 10.79 -4.72
N SER A 77 -3.63 10.09 -3.77
CA SER A 77 -4.24 8.78 -3.98
C SER A 77 -5.28 8.84 -5.09
N ALA A 78 -6.16 9.84 -5.07
CA ALA A 78 -7.18 10.05 -6.10
C ALA A 78 -6.55 10.20 -7.49
N LYS A 79 -5.48 10.98 -7.61
CA LYS A 79 -4.77 11.21 -8.87
C LYS A 79 -4.13 9.92 -9.42
N LEU A 80 -3.54 9.09 -8.55
CA LEU A 80 -2.98 7.79 -8.96
C LEU A 80 -4.07 6.82 -9.41
N MET A 81 -5.20 6.80 -8.69
CA MET A 81 -6.35 5.97 -9.04
C MET A 81 -6.96 6.38 -10.39
N GLU A 82 -7.13 7.68 -10.63
CA GLU A 82 -7.58 8.21 -11.94
C GLU A 82 -6.64 7.82 -13.06
N ARG A 83 -5.33 7.94 -12.82
CA ARG A 83 -4.31 7.50 -13.77
C ARG A 83 -4.45 6.01 -14.06
N TRP A 84 -4.66 5.17 -13.05
CA TRP A 84 -4.88 3.74 -13.24
C TRP A 84 -6.07 3.49 -14.17
N PHE A 85 -7.24 4.06 -13.87
CA PHE A 85 -8.46 3.91 -14.69
C PHE A 85 -8.30 4.46 -16.12
N ALA A 86 -7.60 5.59 -16.27
CA ALA A 86 -7.33 6.19 -17.57
C ALA A 86 -6.34 5.37 -18.41
N GLY A 87 -5.51 4.55 -17.74
CA GLY A 87 -4.45 3.74 -18.33
C GLY A 87 -4.95 2.75 -19.38
N ARG A 88 -4.07 2.45 -20.34
CA ARG A 88 -4.24 1.31 -21.25
C ARG A 88 -4.15 0.00 -20.45
N LEU A 89 -4.71 -1.08 -20.96
CA LEU A 89 -4.59 -2.40 -20.34
C LEU A 89 -3.12 -2.74 -20.09
N ASN A 90 -2.74 -2.83 -18.81
CA ASN A 90 -1.40 -3.20 -18.37
C ASN A 90 -1.51 -3.91 -17.02
N TYR A 91 -0.90 -5.07 -16.88
CA TYR A 91 -0.79 -5.77 -15.61
C TYR A 91 0.33 -6.80 -15.68
N SER A 92 0.90 -7.16 -14.53
CA SER A 92 1.89 -8.22 -14.43
C SER A 92 1.21 -9.54 -14.06
N PRO A 93 1.46 -10.65 -14.77
CA PRO A 93 0.84 -11.94 -14.46
C PRO A 93 1.26 -12.54 -13.12
N THR A 94 2.48 -12.23 -12.66
CA THR A 94 3.01 -12.68 -11.38
C THR A 94 3.67 -11.54 -10.62
N SER A 95 3.79 -11.68 -9.31
CA SER A 95 4.51 -10.69 -8.49
C SER A 95 6.00 -10.61 -8.85
N LYS A 96 6.59 -11.67 -9.42
CA LYS A 96 7.96 -11.63 -9.96
C LYS A 96 8.03 -10.78 -11.22
N ASP A 97 7.03 -10.89 -12.11
CA ASP A 97 6.94 -10.05 -13.31
C ASP A 97 6.78 -8.59 -12.91
N GLN A 98 5.93 -8.30 -11.92
CA GLN A 98 5.75 -6.96 -11.39
C GLN A 98 7.05 -6.36 -10.83
N GLN A 99 7.81 -7.14 -10.05
CA GLN A 99 9.11 -6.68 -9.54
C GLN A 99 10.08 -6.33 -10.68
N ASN A 100 10.04 -7.08 -11.78
CA ASN A 100 10.88 -6.89 -12.94
C ASN A 100 10.32 -5.89 -13.97
N GLU A 101 9.11 -5.37 -13.73
CA GLU A 101 8.37 -4.47 -14.61
C GLU A 101 8.00 -5.16 -15.92
N ILE A 102 7.55 -6.42 -15.85
CA ILE A 102 7.15 -7.23 -16.99
C ILE A 102 5.61 -7.28 -17.03
N ASN A 103 5.05 -6.95 -18.19
CA ASN A 103 3.61 -6.88 -18.42
C ASN A 103 3.02 -8.22 -18.89
N GLN A 104 1.71 -8.21 -19.18
CA GLN A 104 0.95 -9.39 -19.58
C GLN A 104 1.40 -10.02 -20.91
N ASN A 105 2.18 -9.30 -21.72
CA ASN A 105 2.74 -9.79 -22.98
C ASN A 105 4.17 -10.35 -22.81
N GLY A 106 4.71 -10.36 -21.59
CA GLY A 106 6.11 -10.72 -21.34
C GLY A 106 7.11 -9.62 -21.72
N GLU A 107 6.63 -8.40 -21.94
CA GLU A 107 7.45 -7.25 -22.33
C GLU A 107 7.73 -6.35 -21.13
N LEU A 108 8.83 -5.60 -21.18
CA LEU A 108 9.08 -4.55 -20.20
C LEU A 108 7.99 -3.48 -20.26
N ASP A 109 7.54 -3.01 -19.10
CA ASP A 109 6.55 -1.95 -19.00
C ASP A 109 6.98 -0.75 -19.86
N PRO A 110 6.07 -0.26 -20.73
CA PRO A 110 6.33 0.87 -21.60
C PRO A 110 6.57 2.13 -20.77
N GLU A 111 7.22 3.14 -21.35
CA GLU A 111 7.41 4.43 -20.67
C GLU A 111 6.09 5.11 -20.25
N SER A 112 5.00 4.85 -20.96
CA SER A 112 3.67 5.35 -20.57
C SER A 112 3.17 4.79 -19.22
N MET A 113 3.67 3.61 -18.82
CA MET A 113 3.34 2.94 -17.55
C MET A 113 4.38 3.21 -16.46
N VAL A 114 5.16 4.29 -16.59
CA VAL A 114 6.08 4.74 -15.54
C VAL A 114 5.76 6.19 -15.17
N ASP A 115 5.21 6.39 -13.97
CA ASP A 115 4.95 7.72 -13.41
C ASP A 115 6.18 8.22 -12.65
N ARG A 116 6.69 9.39 -13.03
CA ARG A 116 7.84 10.06 -12.39
C ARG A 116 7.49 11.44 -11.85
N THR A 117 6.20 11.76 -11.77
CA THR A 117 5.71 13.14 -11.58
C THR A 117 4.67 13.27 -10.47
N THR A 118 3.89 12.24 -10.19
CA THR A 118 2.80 12.32 -9.22
C THR A 118 3.32 12.30 -7.78
N ILE A 119 4.27 11.41 -7.47
CA ILE A 119 4.88 11.33 -6.15
C ILE A 119 6.14 12.18 -6.10
N ARG A 120 6.21 13.07 -5.11
CA ARG A 120 7.43 13.79 -4.76
C ARG A 120 7.97 13.32 -3.43
N LEU A 121 9.28 13.07 -3.36
CA LEU A 121 9.96 12.65 -2.15
C LEU A 121 9.77 13.68 -1.03
N ASP A 122 9.77 14.98 -1.33
CA ASP A 122 9.48 16.02 -0.34
C ASP A 122 8.07 15.90 0.25
N TRP A 123 7.07 15.50 -0.56
CA TRP A 123 5.72 15.22 -0.07
C TRP A 123 5.71 13.98 0.80
N VAL A 124 6.36 12.89 0.38
CA VAL A 124 6.51 11.65 1.17
C VAL A 124 7.13 11.95 2.54
N LEU A 125 8.20 12.76 2.58
CA LEU A 125 8.94 13.09 3.79
C LEU A 125 8.25 14.10 4.72
N LYS A 126 7.04 14.57 4.39
CA LYS A 126 6.15 15.27 5.34
C LYS A 126 5.53 14.29 6.34
N HIS A 127 5.44 13.00 5.99
CA HIS A 127 4.91 11.97 6.89
C HIS A 127 6.01 11.45 7.80
N ALA A 128 5.80 11.57 9.11
CA ALA A 128 6.80 11.22 10.14
C ALA A 128 7.37 9.79 9.99
N ARG A 129 6.54 8.82 9.60
CA ARG A 129 6.96 7.43 9.38
C ARG A 129 7.96 7.28 8.23
N ALA A 130 7.71 7.97 7.12
CA ALA A 130 8.58 7.95 5.96
C ALA A 130 9.87 8.72 6.23
N ARG A 131 9.77 9.85 6.96
CA ARG A 131 10.94 10.60 7.43
C ARG A 131 11.84 9.73 8.31
N LYS A 132 11.28 9.03 9.30
CA LYS A 132 12.05 8.13 10.17
C LYS A 132 12.77 7.04 9.37
N ALA A 133 12.08 6.40 8.42
CA ALA A 133 12.70 5.39 7.56
C ALA A 133 13.80 5.98 6.66
N TYR A 134 13.59 7.19 6.11
CA TYR A 134 14.60 7.91 5.35
C TYR A 134 15.83 8.23 6.19
N ASP A 135 15.64 8.76 7.40
CA ASP A 135 16.74 9.14 8.29
C ASP A 135 17.54 7.90 8.72
N ASN A 136 16.86 6.78 9.01
CA ASN A 136 17.52 5.50 9.29
C ASN A 136 18.31 4.98 8.09
N LEU A 137 17.70 5.05 6.88
CA LEU A 137 18.34 4.61 5.65
C LEU A 137 19.68 5.32 5.43
N VAL A 138 19.67 6.66 5.47
CA VAL A 138 20.84 7.47 5.09
C VAL A 138 21.91 7.56 6.18
N ASN A 139 21.55 7.38 7.45
CA ASN A 139 22.50 7.51 8.55
C ASN A 139 23.01 6.16 9.07
N THR A 140 22.27 5.08 8.87
CA THR A 140 22.56 3.77 9.47
C THR A 140 22.58 2.65 8.44
N ASP A 141 21.49 2.43 7.71
CA ASP A 141 21.30 1.18 6.97
C ASP A 141 22.26 1.04 5.77
N ILE A 142 22.65 2.15 5.14
CA ILE A 142 23.63 2.18 4.06
C ILE A 142 25.05 1.76 4.50
N TYR A 143 25.33 1.72 5.80
CA TYR A 143 26.62 1.29 6.37
C TYR A 143 26.60 -0.14 6.91
N SER A 144 25.49 -0.86 6.75
CA SER A 144 25.37 -2.26 7.19
C SER A 144 26.25 -3.20 6.37
N SER A 145 26.60 -4.36 6.93
CA SER A 145 27.34 -5.41 6.20
C SER A 145 26.62 -5.85 4.93
N ARG A 146 25.28 -5.91 4.95
CA ARG A 146 24.49 -6.22 3.75
C ARG A 146 24.66 -5.17 2.65
N ALA A 147 24.65 -3.89 3.02
CA ALA A 147 24.89 -2.80 2.06
C ALA A 147 26.33 -2.87 1.51
N TYR A 148 27.30 -3.20 2.35
CA TYR A 148 28.69 -3.41 1.93
C TYR A 148 28.81 -4.53 0.89
N GLU A 149 28.24 -5.71 1.12
CA GLU A 149 28.28 -6.82 0.16
C GLU A 149 27.58 -6.46 -1.16
N ALA A 150 26.40 -5.83 -1.08
CA ALA A 150 25.70 -5.37 -2.28
C ALA A 150 26.54 -4.37 -3.09
N LEU A 151 27.24 -3.45 -2.42
CA LEU A 151 28.16 -2.52 -3.08
C LEU A 151 29.36 -3.25 -3.69
N LYS A 152 29.97 -4.21 -2.99
CA LYS A 152 31.10 -5.00 -3.50
C LYS A 152 30.71 -5.72 -4.80
N ASP A 153 29.55 -6.37 -4.82
CA ASP A 153 29.01 -7.05 -6.00
C ASP A 153 28.72 -6.07 -7.15
N ILE A 154 28.05 -4.96 -6.85
CA ILE A 154 27.68 -3.96 -7.86
C ILE A 154 28.93 -3.35 -8.50
N LEU A 155 29.88 -2.91 -7.67
CA LEU A 155 31.03 -2.11 -8.06
C LEU A 155 32.16 -2.94 -8.64
N GLY A 156 32.24 -4.24 -8.31
CA GLY A 156 33.23 -5.15 -8.90
C GLY A 156 33.23 -5.14 -10.44
N ARG A 157 32.05 -4.92 -11.04
CA ARG A 157 31.84 -4.84 -12.50
C ARG A 157 32.44 -3.58 -13.16
N TYR A 158 32.85 -2.60 -12.36
CA TYR A 158 33.31 -1.29 -12.82
C TYR A 158 34.76 -0.99 -12.41
N ARG A 159 35.49 -1.97 -11.88
CA ARG A 159 36.93 -1.86 -11.59
C ARG A 159 37.69 -1.38 -12.84
N GLY A 160 38.74 -0.59 -12.64
CA GLY A 160 39.60 -0.07 -13.71
C GLY A 160 39.11 1.21 -14.38
N ARG A 161 37.93 1.73 -14.01
CA ARG A 161 37.31 2.89 -14.68
C ARG A 161 37.63 4.25 -14.03
N GLY A 162 38.43 4.27 -12.96
CA GLY A 162 38.75 5.50 -12.23
C GLY A 162 37.51 6.06 -11.55
N GLU A 163 37.00 7.19 -12.01
CA GLU A 163 35.74 7.75 -11.52
C GLU A 163 34.55 7.26 -12.35
N VAL A 164 33.51 6.78 -11.68
CA VAL A 164 32.27 6.35 -12.33
C VAL A 164 31.10 7.16 -11.79
N SER A 165 30.30 7.68 -12.73
CA SER A 165 28.96 8.20 -12.49
C SER A 165 27.92 7.15 -12.90
N PRO A 166 27.34 6.40 -11.95
CA PRO A 166 26.22 5.49 -12.20
C PRO A 166 25.05 6.11 -12.98
N TRP A 167 24.80 7.40 -12.80
CA TRP A 167 23.74 8.10 -13.54
C TRP A 167 24.03 8.17 -15.04
N THR A 168 25.27 8.49 -15.39
CA THR A 168 25.74 8.48 -16.78
C THR A 168 25.78 7.06 -17.35
N VAL A 169 26.27 6.08 -16.57
CA VAL A 169 26.28 4.65 -16.98
C VAL A 169 24.87 4.13 -17.25
N SER A 170 23.89 4.61 -16.48
CA SER A 170 22.48 4.24 -16.63
C SER A 170 21.79 5.00 -17.77
N GLY A 171 22.52 5.81 -18.54
CA GLY A 171 21.95 6.60 -19.63
C GLY A 171 20.91 7.62 -19.16
N TYR A 172 21.08 8.16 -17.96
CA TYR A 172 20.16 9.12 -17.34
C TYR A 172 18.73 8.55 -17.12
N ASP A 173 18.61 7.24 -16.92
CA ASP A 173 17.36 6.55 -16.65
C ASP A 173 17.33 5.95 -15.25
N ILE A 174 16.36 6.39 -14.43
CA ILE A 174 16.18 5.93 -13.05
C ILE A 174 15.83 4.45 -12.96
N ARG A 175 15.19 3.86 -13.97
CA ARG A 175 14.88 2.42 -13.99
C ARG A 175 16.17 1.60 -14.10
N LYS A 176 17.08 2.03 -14.98
CA LYS A 176 18.40 1.42 -15.16
C LYS A 176 19.29 1.67 -13.94
N LEU A 177 19.23 2.87 -13.36
CA LEU A 177 19.95 3.18 -12.12
C LEU A 177 19.47 2.27 -10.97
N HIS A 178 18.16 2.10 -10.83
CA HIS A 178 17.57 1.22 -9.83
C HIS A 178 18.04 -0.22 -10.03
N LYS A 179 17.91 -0.78 -11.24
CA LYS A 179 18.34 -2.16 -11.54
C LYS A 179 19.85 -2.38 -11.40
N GLY A 180 20.67 -1.37 -11.72
CA GLY A 180 22.12 -1.51 -11.79
C GLY A 180 22.88 -1.14 -10.52
N PHE A 181 22.37 -0.19 -9.75
CA PHE A 181 23.14 0.51 -8.71
C PHE A 181 22.38 0.71 -7.38
N GLN A 182 21.14 0.25 -7.26
CA GLN A 182 20.44 0.19 -5.96
C GLN A 182 21.15 -0.83 -5.07
N PHE A 183 21.52 -0.41 -3.86
CA PHE A 183 22.30 -1.25 -2.94
C PHE A 183 21.68 -1.38 -1.54
N GLN A 184 20.78 -0.46 -1.18
CA GLN A 184 20.04 -0.55 0.09
C GLN A 184 18.61 -0.04 -0.05
N ARG A 185 17.69 -0.52 0.80
CA ARG A 185 16.32 -0.04 0.92
C ARG A 185 15.88 0.02 2.37
N ALA A 186 14.89 0.87 2.66
CA ALA A 186 14.19 0.92 3.93
C ALA A 186 12.68 0.80 3.69
N ALA A 187 12.04 -0.14 4.37
CA ALA A 187 10.60 -0.32 4.31
C ALA A 187 9.89 0.78 5.11
N VAL A 188 8.83 1.33 4.52
CA VAL A 188 7.87 2.21 5.20
C VAL A 188 6.60 1.39 5.40
N GLU A 189 6.56 0.67 6.51
CA GLU A 189 5.48 -0.27 6.77
C GLU A 189 4.24 0.43 7.30
N SER A 190 3.17 0.36 6.51
CA SER A 190 1.79 0.50 6.96
C SER A 190 0.84 0.15 5.82
N SER A 191 0.27 -1.06 5.80
CA SER A 191 -0.79 -1.34 4.82
C SER A 191 -2.04 -0.51 5.12
N PHE A 192 -2.85 -0.28 4.09
CA PHE A 192 -4.13 0.42 4.20
C PHE A 192 -5.00 -0.16 5.32
N GLU A 193 -5.14 -1.48 5.36
CA GLU A 193 -5.92 -2.21 6.36
C GLU A 193 -5.35 -2.09 7.78
N GLN A 194 -4.03 -2.16 7.94
CA GLN A 194 -3.39 -2.01 9.25
C GLN A 194 -3.59 -0.61 9.80
N LYS A 195 -3.51 0.43 8.95
CA LYS A 195 -3.75 1.82 9.34
C LYS A 195 -5.18 2.07 9.71
N ALA A 196 -6.09 1.57 8.87
CA ALA A 196 -7.50 1.60 9.11
C ALA A 196 -7.88 0.93 10.44
N LEU A 197 -7.34 -0.26 10.74
CA LEU A 197 -7.58 -0.96 11.99
C LEU A 197 -6.99 -0.21 13.20
N GLN A 198 -5.79 0.37 13.07
CA GLN A 198 -5.19 1.21 14.10
C GLN A 198 -6.04 2.46 14.37
N ALA A 199 -6.63 3.05 13.34
CA ALA A 199 -7.52 4.20 13.46
C ALA A 199 -8.80 3.81 14.22
N VAL A 200 -9.52 2.78 13.75
CA VAL A 200 -10.75 2.28 14.38
C VAL A 200 -10.55 1.88 15.85
N ARG A 201 -9.39 1.30 16.20
CA ARG A 201 -9.05 0.95 17.59
C ARG A 201 -8.79 2.17 18.49
N ARG A 202 -8.34 3.29 17.92
CA ARG A 202 -8.03 4.52 18.67
C ARG A 202 -9.24 5.44 18.77
N LEU A 203 -10.11 5.43 17.76
CA LEU A 203 -11.33 6.22 17.67
C LEU A 203 -12.36 5.40 16.86
N PRO A 204 -13.50 5.01 17.44
CA PRO A 204 -14.55 4.26 16.72
C PRO A 204 -15.06 4.98 15.46
N ASP A 205 -14.93 6.31 15.45
CA ASP A 205 -15.38 7.22 14.38
C ASP A 205 -14.22 7.87 13.59
N ALA A 206 -12.97 7.48 13.83
CA ALA A 206 -11.82 7.99 13.06
C ALA A 206 -10.99 6.80 12.55
N GLY A 207 -10.67 6.68 11.29
CA GLY A 207 -10.75 7.60 10.17
C GLY A 207 -10.03 6.89 9.04
N VAL A 208 -10.41 7.24 7.83
CA VAL A 208 -9.83 6.73 6.60
C VAL A 208 -8.29 6.87 6.63
N PRO A 209 -7.53 5.92 6.02
CA PRO A 209 -6.08 6.04 5.94
C PRO A 209 -5.64 7.38 5.32
N ASP A 210 -4.46 7.86 5.71
CA ASP A 210 -3.92 9.11 5.16
C ASP A 210 -3.56 8.98 3.67
N ASP A 211 -3.41 10.13 2.99
CA ASP A 211 -3.11 10.17 1.55
C ASP A 211 -1.85 9.40 1.16
N LEU A 212 -0.84 9.33 2.03
CA LEU A 212 0.35 8.51 1.77
C LEU A 212 0.02 7.01 1.74
N THR A 213 -0.88 6.56 2.62
CA THR A 213 -1.31 5.16 2.65
C THR A 213 -2.20 4.82 1.46
N GLY A 214 -3.11 5.72 1.05
CA GLY A 214 -3.93 5.52 -0.15
C GLY A 214 -3.12 5.53 -1.45
N ALA A 215 -2.02 6.28 -1.47
CA ALA A 215 -1.17 6.43 -2.66
C ALA A 215 -0.16 5.29 -2.86
N LEU A 216 0.47 4.83 -1.77
CA LEU A 216 1.63 3.92 -1.83
C LEU A 216 1.49 2.68 -0.92
N GLY A 217 0.43 2.58 -0.12
CA GLY A 217 0.27 1.49 0.86
C GLY A 217 1.53 1.28 1.71
N ALA A 218 2.06 0.05 1.67
CA ALA A 218 3.39 -0.25 2.16
C ALA A 218 4.40 -0.18 1.01
N PHE A 219 5.41 0.68 1.15
CA PHE A 219 6.39 0.96 0.10
C PHE A 219 7.83 0.97 0.65
N ASN A 220 8.80 1.15 -0.23
CA ASN A 220 10.21 1.26 0.15
C ASN A 220 10.82 2.59 -0.32
N LEU A 221 11.73 3.11 0.50
CA LEU A 221 12.75 4.07 0.08
C LEU A 221 13.98 3.31 -0.38
N TYR A 222 14.62 3.75 -1.45
CA TYR A 222 15.79 3.11 -2.04
C TYR A 222 16.98 4.05 -2.06
N ALA A 223 18.17 3.51 -1.80
CA ALA A 223 19.45 4.17 -2.01
C ALA A 223 20.18 3.52 -3.19
N ALA A 224 20.63 4.34 -4.13
CA ALA A 224 21.49 3.93 -5.25
C ALA A 224 22.78 4.74 -5.27
N VAL A 225 23.86 4.13 -5.77
CA VAL A 225 25.16 4.83 -5.93
C VAL A 225 25.00 5.95 -6.95
N ALA A 226 25.52 7.14 -6.63
CA ALA A 226 25.51 8.29 -7.54
C ALA A 226 26.91 8.71 -7.99
N ARG A 227 27.94 8.43 -7.17
CA ARG A 227 29.34 8.66 -7.53
C ARG A 227 30.24 7.70 -6.78
N VAL A 228 31.19 7.12 -7.50
CA VAL A 228 32.20 6.22 -6.96
C VAL A 228 33.57 6.51 -7.57
N ILE A 229 34.62 6.44 -6.75
CA ILE A 229 36.02 6.57 -7.16
C ILE A 229 36.73 5.24 -6.88
N PHE A 230 37.34 4.64 -7.89
CA PHE A 230 38.23 3.51 -7.75
C PHE A 230 39.66 3.98 -7.54
N ASP A 231 40.42 3.27 -6.71
CA ASP A 231 41.85 3.55 -6.56
C ASP A 231 42.64 3.07 -7.79
N ALA A 232 43.86 3.59 -7.97
CA ALA A 232 44.71 3.28 -9.12
C ALA A 232 45.03 1.78 -9.24
N GLU A 233 45.10 1.09 -8.09
CA GLU A 233 45.39 -0.34 -8.01
C GLU A 233 44.13 -1.22 -8.15
N ASN A 234 42.95 -0.61 -8.25
CA ASN A 234 41.65 -1.28 -8.33
C ASN A 234 41.37 -2.28 -7.19
N ARG A 235 41.94 -2.01 -6.01
CA ARG A 235 41.75 -2.80 -4.78
C ARG A 235 40.61 -2.27 -3.92
N LYS A 236 40.19 -1.00 -4.11
CA LYS A 236 39.06 -0.42 -3.39
C LYS A 236 38.24 0.53 -4.25
N ALA A 237 36.97 0.68 -3.88
CA ALA A 237 36.08 1.68 -4.42
C ALA A 237 35.45 2.49 -3.28
N THR A 238 35.45 3.82 -3.43
CA THR A 238 34.89 4.75 -2.45
C THR A 238 33.66 5.44 -3.02
N VAL A 239 32.49 5.13 -2.46
CA VAL A 239 31.22 5.80 -2.76
C VAL A 239 31.16 7.12 -1.99
N THR A 240 31.09 8.23 -2.73
CA THR A 240 31.02 9.59 -2.14
C THR A 240 29.63 10.19 -2.20
N ASN A 241 28.82 9.75 -3.17
CA ASN A 241 27.47 10.26 -3.36
C ASN A 241 26.49 9.13 -3.61
N ILE A 242 25.29 9.29 -3.07
CA ILE A 242 24.14 8.42 -3.32
C ILE A 242 22.95 9.26 -3.81
N VAL A 243 21.94 8.60 -4.35
CA VAL A 243 20.60 9.18 -4.51
C VAL A 243 19.60 8.36 -3.71
N VAL A 244 18.62 9.05 -3.13
CA VAL A 244 17.47 8.43 -2.44
C VAL A 244 16.18 8.78 -3.16
N TYR A 245 15.30 7.79 -3.32
CA TYR A 245 14.03 7.91 -4.03
C TYR A 245 13.03 6.85 -3.55
N VAL A 246 11.76 7.03 -3.89
CA VAL A 246 10.72 6.00 -3.78
C VAL A 246 10.57 5.31 -5.13
N ARG A 247 10.41 3.98 -5.09
CA ARG A 247 9.88 3.18 -6.20
C ARG A 247 8.75 2.33 -5.65
N ASP A 248 7.64 2.27 -6.37
CA ASP A 248 6.52 1.41 -5.98
C ASP A 248 5.73 0.92 -7.19
N GLY A 249 5.07 -0.23 -7.05
CA GLY A 249 4.17 -0.78 -8.07
C GLY A 249 2.73 -0.45 -7.73
N TYR A 250 2.09 0.43 -8.51
CA TYR A 250 0.67 0.72 -8.35
C TYR A 250 -0.14 -0.34 -9.11
N SER A 251 -0.55 -1.39 -8.40
CA SER A 251 -1.22 -2.56 -8.97
C SER A 251 -2.27 -3.13 -8.04
N PHE A 252 -3.21 -3.87 -8.61
CA PHE A 252 -4.19 -4.66 -7.86
C PHE A 252 -3.96 -6.17 -8.06
N ASP A 253 -2.70 -6.62 -8.02
CA ASP A 253 -2.34 -8.04 -8.07
C ASP A 253 -2.82 -8.79 -6.81
N GLY A 254 -2.96 -10.10 -6.91
CA GLY A 254 -3.31 -10.99 -5.81
C GLY A 254 -4.39 -12.00 -6.16
N ALA A 255 -4.94 -12.64 -5.13
CA ALA A 255 -5.99 -13.64 -5.29
C ALA A 255 -7.20 -13.08 -6.04
N THR A 256 -7.75 -13.90 -6.95
CA THR A 256 -8.96 -13.58 -7.74
C THR A 256 -10.24 -14.00 -7.05
N ASP A 257 -10.15 -14.71 -5.92
CA ASP A 257 -11.29 -15.20 -5.14
C ASP A 257 -11.61 -14.30 -3.93
N SER A 258 -12.42 -14.81 -3.00
CA SER A 258 -12.80 -14.12 -1.76
C SER A 258 -11.64 -13.71 -0.85
N ARG A 259 -10.43 -14.26 -1.05
CA ARG A 259 -9.20 -13.90 -0.33
C ARG A 259 -8.47 -12.70 -0.94
N SER A 260 -8.98 -12.16 -2.05
CA SER A 260 -8.46 -10.93 -2.66
C SER A 260 -8.39 -9.80 -1.63
N GLN A 261 -7.27 -9.07 -1.63
CA GLN A 261 -6.99 -8.05 -0.62
C GLN A 261 -8.14 -7.05 -0.48
N TYR A 262 -8.54 -6.80 0.76
CA TYR A 262 -9.61 -5.88 1.13
C TYR A 262 -9.15 -4.41 1.15
N LEU A 263 -9.82 -3.56 0.38
CA LEU A 263 -9.46 -2.16 0.19
C LEU A 263 -10.44 -1.18 0.86
N GLY A 264 -11.37 -1.67 1.67
CA GLY A 264 -12.41 -0.86 2.30
C GLY A 264 -13.81 -1.08 1.71
N HIS A 265 -14.82 -0.55 2.39
CA HIS A 265 -16.14 -0.38 1.81
C HIS A 265 -16.28 1.06 1.33
N TRP A 266 -16.55 1.24 0.05
CA TRP A 266 -16.55 2.56 -0.61
C TRP A 266 -17.95 3.00 -0.97
N SER A 267 -18.18 4.30 -0.88
CA SER A 267 -19.35 4.97 -1.42
C SER A 267 -18.92 6.29 -2.07
N LYS A 268 -19.84 6.96 -2.77
CA LYS A 268 -19.58 8.31 -3.28
C LYS A 268 -19.20 9.33 -2.18
N ASN A 269 -19.46 9.03 -0.91
CA ASN A 269 -19.21 9.93 0.21
C ASN A 269 -17.89 9.66 0.92
N GLY A 270 -17.20 8.56 0.62
CA GLY A 270 -15.97 8.21 1.31
C GLY A 270 -15.75 6.71 1.41
N VAL A 271 -14.93 6.30 2.37
CA VAL A 271 -14.64 4.89 2.64
C VAL A 271 -14.82 4.60 4.12
N VAL A 272 -15.32 3.41 4.42
CA VAL A 272 -15.40 2.87 5.78
C VAL A 272 -14.69 1.53 5.86
N ILE A 273 -14.19 1.22 7.04
CA ILE A 273 -13.41 0.01 7.28
C ILE A 273 -14.22 -0.85 8.23
N VAL A 274 -14.64 -2.02 7.75
CA VAL A 274 -15.39 -2.98 8.54
C VAL A 274 -14.39 -3.92 9.23
N PRO A 275 -14.28 -3.92 10.59
CA PRO A 275 -13.24 -4.68 11.29
C PRO A 275 -13.24 -6.18 11.01
N SER A 276 -14.41 -6.80 10.82
CA SER A 276 -14.51 -8.22 10.50
C SER A 276 -13.90 -8.58 9.15
N TYR A 277 -14.04 -7.71 8.14
CA TYR A 277 -13.39 -7.90 6.83
C TYR A 277 -11.88 -7.80 6.94
N THR A 278 -11.38 -6.83 7.72
CA THR A 278 -9.95 -6.69 7.97
C THR A 278 -9.38 -7.92 8.70
N ALA A 279 -10.07 -8.42 9.72
CA ALA A 279 -9.64 -9.63 10.43
C ALA A 279 -9.61 -10.86 9.52
N ALA A 280 -10.64 -11.04 8.69
CA ALA A 280 -10.68 -12.14 7.72
C ALA A 280 -9.56 -12.04 6.68
N ASN A 281 -9.31 -10.84 6.14
CA ASN A 281 -8.26 -10.61 5.16
C ASN A 281 -6.85 -10.87 5.73
N LEU A 282 -6.56 -10.40 6.95
CA LEU A 282 -5.30 -10.67 7.64
C LEU A 282 -5.10 -12.15 7.98
N ALA A 283 -6.18 -12.91 8.14
CA ALA A 283 -6.16 -14.35 8.38
C ALA A 283 -6.21 -15.18 7.08
N GLU A 284 -6.15 -14.51 5.91
CA GLU A 284 -6.30 -15.11 4.57
C GLU A 284 -7.57 -15.98 4.43
N GLN A 285 -8.61 -15.66 5.20
CA GLN A 285 -9.86 -16.40 5.20
C GLN A 285 -10.79 -15.88 4.10
N PRO A 286 -11.45 -16.79 3.35
CA PRO A 286 -12.58 -16.44 2.51
C PRO A 286 -13.62 -15.63 3.30
N TRP A 287 -14.08 -14.53 2.72
CA TRP A 287 -15.14 -13.71 3.30
C TRP A 287 -16.17 -13.33 2.25
N PHE A 288 -17.40 -13.12 2.72
CA PHE A 288 -18.50 -12.71 1.85
C PHE A 288 -18.52 -11.20 1.69
N ASP A 289 -18.84 -10.75 0.49
CA ASP A 289 -18.85 -9.34 0.13
C ASP A 289 -20.28 -8.82 0.09
N PHE A 290 -20.70 -8.22 1.20
CA PHE A 290 -21.98 -7.55 1.36
C PHE A 290 -21.78 -6.05 1.63
N PRO A 291 -22.62 -5.17 1.06
CA PRO A 291 -22.59 -3.76 1.38
C PRO A 291 -22.99 -3.50 2.84
N VAL A 292 -22.52 -2.39 3.39
CA VAL A 292 -22.89 -1.88 4.71
C VAL A 292 -23.58 -0.52 4.59
N VAL A 293 -24.50 -0.23 5.50
CA VAL A 293 -25.26 1.02 5.51
C VAL A 293 -24.81 1.88 6.68
N SER A 294 -24.56 3.16 6.41
CA SER A 294 -24.31 4.16 7.44
C SER A 294 -25.62 4.53 8.14
N GLY A 295 -25.67 4.37 9.46
CA GLY A 295 -26.88 4.58 10.27
C GLY A 295 -27.82 3.36 10.30
N SER A 296 -28.71 3.32 11.29
CA SER A 296 -29.56 2.15 11.60
C SER A 296 -30.96 2.18 10.99
N THR A 297 -31.24 3.08 10.04
CA THR A 297 -32.58 3.25 9.45
C THR A 297 -32.67 2.60 8.09
N VAL A 298 -33.76 1.84 7.83
CA VAL A 298 -34.05 1.20 6.53
C VAL A 298 -34.09 2.21 5.37
N ALA A 299 -34.47 3.46 5.63
CA ALA A 299 -34.45 4.53 4.64
C ALA A 299 -33.04 4.72 4.01
N ASN A 300 -31.98 4.54 4.79
CA ASN A 300 -30.60 4.76 4.37
C ASN A 300 -30.13 3.74 3.31
N LEU A 301 -30.82 2.58 3.16
CA LEU A 301 -30.55 1.62 2.09
C LEU A 301 -30.77 2.21 0.70
N TYR A 302 -31.65 3.20 0.59
CA TYR A 302 -32.04 3.81 -0.68
C TYR A 302 -31.45 5.20 -0.87
N GLU A 303 -30.73 5.72 0.13
CA GLU A 303 -30.07 7.02 0.05
C GLU A 303 -28.70 6.89 -0.62
N PRO A 304 -28.48 7.57 -1.76
CA PRO A 304 -27.19 7.54 -2.44
C PRO A 304 -26.06 8.00 -1.51
N GLY A 305 -25.01 7.19 -1.39
CA GLY A 305 -23.83 7.48 -0.56
C GLY A 305 -23.97 7.14 0.92
N LYS A 306 -25.08 6.52 1.33
CA LYS A 306 -25.22 5.89 2.65
C LYS A 306 -24.92 4.39 2.63
N VAL A 307 -24.89 3.80 1.44
CA VAL A 307 -24.49 2.40 1.22
C VAL A 307 -23.03 2.37 0.77
N TYR A 308 -22.21 1.61 1.49
CA TYR A 308 -20.79 1.42 1.22
C TYR A 308 -20.56 -0.02 0.78
N TYR A 309 -19.90 -0.20 -0.36
CA TYR A 309 -19.72 -1.49 -1.02
C TYR A 309 -18.29 -2.00 -0.82
N PRO A 310 -18.09 -3.27 -0.47
CA PRO A 310 -16.75 -3.82 -0.33
C PRO A 310 -16.01 -3.74 -1.67
N VAL A 311 -14.81 -3.17 -1.65
CA VAL A 311 -13.89 -3.13 -2.78
C VAL A 311 -12.65 -3.93 -2.41
N ARG A 312 -12.19 -4.72 -3.38
CA ARG A 312 -10.98 -5.57 -3.26
C ARG A 312 -10.12 -5.42 -4.50
N ASN A 313 -8.89 -5.95 -4.46
CA ASN A 313 -8.02 -5.99 -5.64
C ASN A 313 -8.74 -6.64 -6.85
N ARG A 314 -9.50 -7.72 -6.62
CA ARG A 314 -10.26 -8.38 -7.69
C ARG A 314 -11.33 -7.49 -8.32
N SER A 315 -11.89 -6.51 -7.60
CA SER A 315 -12.86 -5.56 -8.17
C SER A 315 -12.22 -4.75 -9.31
N PHE A 316 -10.94 -4.40 -9.18
CA PHE A 316 -10.18 -3.72 -10.23
C PHE A 316 -9.85 -4.66 -11.40
N ARG A 317 -9.50 -5.91 -11.13
CA ARG A 317 -9.27 -6.92 -12.19
C ARG A 317 -10.53 -7.23 -12.98
N GLU A 318 -11.65 -7.44 -12.30
CA GLU A 318 -12.96 -7.61 -12.96
C GLU A 318 -13.35 -6.38 -13.79
N TRP A 319 -13.03 -5.17 -13.33
CA TRP A 319 -13.26 -3.96 -14.12
C TRP A 319 -12.34 -3.92 -15.35
N GLN A 320 -11.07 -4.28 -15.18
CA GLN A 320 -10.07 -4.35 -16.25
C GLN A 320 -10.46 -5.35 -17.33
N ASP A 321 -10.96 -6.52 -16.93
CA ASP A 321 -11.46 -7.57 -17.84
C ASP A 321 -12.67 -7.10 -18.65
N ARG A 322 -13.60 -6.37 -18.02
CA ARG A 322 -14.82 -5.86 -18.69
C ARG A 322 -14.57 -4.70 -19.63
N HIS A 323 -13.62 -3.81 -19.30
CA HIS A 323 -13.42 -2.55 -20.02
C HIS A 323 -12.19 -2.57 -20.93
N HIS A 324 -11.32 -3.58 -20.81
CA HIS A 324 -10.03 -3.68 -21.51
C HIS A 324 -9.17 -2.40 -21.34
N ARG A 325 -9.25 -1.82 -20.15
CA ARG A 325 -8.57 -0.60 -19.70
C ARG A 325 -8.26 -0.74 -18.21
N GLY A 326 -7.57 0.22 -17.62
CA GLY A 326 -7.05 0.05 -16.27
C GLY A 326 -5.66 -0.54 -16.39
N GLY A 327 -4.66 0.24 -16.03
CA GLY A 327 -3.27 -0.13 -16.25
C GLY A 327 -2.47 -0.01 -14.97
N ASP A 328 -1.94 -1.13 -14.49
CA ASP A 328 -0.91 -1.11 -13.47
C ASP A 328 0.30 -0.33 -14.00
N PHE A 329 0.97 0.40 -13.12
CA PHE A 329 2.13 1.21 -13.49
C PHE A 329 3.14 1.28 -12.36
N ILE A 330 4.38 1.60 -12.72
CA ILE A 330 5.45 1.83 -11.76
C ILE A 330 5.52 3.30 -11.41
N VAL A 331 5.61 3.60 -10.13
CA VAL A 331 5.82 4.93 -9.60
C VAL A 331 7.28 5.08 -9.20
N PHE A 332 7.90 6.16 -9.65
CA PHE A 332 9.13 6.71 -9.07
C PHE A 332 8.85 8.10 -8.53
N SER A 333 9.43 8.44 -7.38
CA SER A 333 9.51 9.84 -6.96
C SER A 333 10.59 10.59 -7.73
N ASP A 334 10.62 11.93 -7.58
CA ASP A 334 11.88 12.66 -7.74
C ASP A 334 12.95 12.10 -6.79
N TYR A 335 14.22 12.25 -7.16
CA TYR A 335 15.35 11.72 -6.39
C TYR A 335 16.10 12.84 -5.68
N ARG A 336 16.68 12.52 -4.53
CA ARG A 336 17.52 13.43 -3.76
C ARG A 336 18.98 12.96 -3.76
N PRO A 337 19.89 13.69 -4.43
CA PRO A 337 21.32 13.46 -4.31
C PRO A 337 21.82 13.80 -2.90
N ILE A 338 22.70 12.97 -2.37
CA ILE A 338 23.30 13.15 -1.05
C ILE A 338 24.80 12.93 -1.18
N MET A 339 25.60 13.88 -0.70
CA MET A 339 27.02 13.68 -0.45
C MET A 339 27.18 13.05 0.93
N LEU A 340 27.87 11.91 1.00
CA LEU A 340 28.06 11.19 2.25
C LEU A 340 29.11 11.90 3.11
N ALA A 341 28.75 12.22 4.36
CA ALA A 341 29.70 12.75 5.33
C ALA A 341 30.81 11.73 5.63
N LYS A 342 30.46 10.44 5.66
CA LYS A 342 31.40 9.31 5.74
C LYS A 342 31.31 8.50 4.45
N PRO A 343 32.23 8.67 3.49
CA PRO A 343 32.25 7.84 2.29
C PRO A 343 32.31 6.35 2.62
N ILE A 344 31.60 5.52 1.85
CA ILE A 344 31.62 4.07 2.02
C ILE A 344 32.74 3.52 1.15
N THR A 345 33.74 2.87 1.76
CA THR A 345 34.82 2.22 1.02
C THR A 345 34.62 0.72 1.04
N VAL A 346 34.55 0.12 -0.13
CA VAL A 346 34.56 -1.34 -0.32
C VAL A 346 35.92 -1.80 -0.82
N TYR A 347 36.37 -2.95 -0.35
CA TYR A 347 37.61 -3.59 -0.74
C TYR A 347 37.32 -4.83 -1.60
N PHE A 348 38.09 -4.98 -2.68
CA PHE A 348 38.05 -6.13 -3.56
C PHE A 348 39.21 -7.06 -3.22
N GLU A 349 38.95 -8.36 -3.27
CA GLU A 349 40.00 -9.40 -3.21
C GLU A 349 40.72 -9.53 -4.56
#